data_AF-A0A945AIU7-F1
#
_entry.id   AF-A0A945AIU7-F1
#
_cell.length_a   1.000
_cell.length_b   1.000
_cell.length_c   1.000
_cell.angle_alpha   90.00
_cell.angle_beta   90.00
_cell.angle_gamma   90.00
#
_symmetry.space_group_name_H-M   'P 1'
#
loop_
_entity.id
_entity.type
_entity.pdbx_description
1 polymer ?
#
loop_
_entity_poly.entity_id
_entity_poly.type
_entity_poly.pdbx_seq_one_letter_code
_entity_poly.pdbx_strand_id
1 'polypeptide(L)'
;MPSDLIKGGAEQFSRLSGQLKLSAFLRDKIPTSVDGMSPNNPVMKALVEMPLAPGITGNSIIAVLPGKDIKTGNDGVVEYSSAHIDGAESEYIVRTGHSAQGHPLAIEEVRRILLKHINKK
;
A
#
# COMPACT_ATOMS: atom_id res chain seq x y z
N MET A 1 15.05 22.17 -24.07
CA MET A 1 14.84 22.13 -22.61
C MET A 1 16.21 21.92 -21.97
N PRO A 2 16.80 22.89 -21.26
CA PRO A 2 18.23 22.90 -20.97
C PRO A 2 18.57 21.98 -19.79
N SER A 3 19.64 21.20 -19.95
CA SER A 3 20.21 20.26 -18.96
C SER A 3 20.69 20.89 -17.65
N ASP A 4 20.81 22.21 -17.60
CA ASP A 4 21.39 22.94 -16.46
C ASP A 4 20.39 23.10 -15.30
N LEU A 5 19.09 23.08 -15.58
CA LEU A 5 18.03 23.03 -14.57
C LEU A 5 18.03 21.71 -13.78
N ILE A 6 18.42 20.61 -14.43
CA ILE A 6 18.47 19.27 -13.81
C ILE A 6 19.71 19.14 -12.92
N LYS A 7 20.85 19.65 -13.36
CA LYS A 7 22.11 19.59 -12.60
C LYS A 7 22.08 20.47 -11.35
N GLY A 8 21.56 21.70 -11.46
CA GLY A 8 21.45 22.62 -10.32
C GLY A 8 20.50 22.12 -9.23
N GLY A 9 19.42 21.44 -9.61
CA GLY A 9 18.47 20.84 -8.66
C GLY A 9 19.06 19.68 -7.85
N ALA A 10 19.86 18.82 -8.50
CA ALA A 10 20.47 17.67 -7.84
C ALA A 10 21.54 18.06 -6.80
N GLU A 11 22.38 19.05 -7.10
CA GLU A 11 23.38 19.55 -6.15
C GLU A 11 22.77 20.25 -4.94
N GLN A 12 21.70 21.03 -5.15
CA GLN A 12 20.96 21.68 -4.07
C GLN A 12 20.22 20.66 -3.20
N PHE A 13 19.62 19.64 -3.82
CA PHE A 13 18.96 18.55 -3.10
C PHE A 13 19.94 17.73 -2.26
N SER A 14 21.13 17.43 -2.80
CA SER A 14 22.20 16.72 -2.08
C SER A 14 22.72 17.52 -0.86
N ARG A 15 22.84 18.85 -1.00
CA ARG A 15 23.19 19.73 0.13
C ARG A 15 22.10 19.77 1.21
N LEU A 16 20.82 19.84 0.81
CA LEU A 16 19.71 19.78 1.75
C LEU A 16 19.60 18.41 2.44
N SER A 17 19.81 17.31 1.70
CA SER A 17 19.75 15.94 2.23
C SER A 17 20.93 15.58 3.14
N GLY A 18 22.04 16.32 3.05
CA GLY A 18 23.16 16.26 4.00
C GLY A 18 22.92 17.05 5.30
N GLN A 19 22.16 18.15 5.23
CA GLN A 19 21.82 18.98 6.40
C GLN A 19 20.64 18.44 7.21
N LEU A 20 19.63 17.89 6.52
CA LEU A 20 18.59 17.07 7.13
C LEU A 20 19.23 15.69 7.39
N LYS A 21 19.11 15.09 8.58
CA LYS A 21 19.61 13.72 8.85
C LYS A 21 18.78 12.67 8.11
N LEU A 22 18.64 12.81 6.80
CA LEU A 22 17.90 11.91 5.93
C LEU A 22 18.60 10.55 5.93
N SER A 23 17.83 9.46 6.01
CA SER A 23 18.38 8.11 5.95
C SER A 23 19.23 7.95 4.68
N ALA A 24 20.29 7.11 4.73
CA ALA A 24 21.16 6.89 3.57
C ALA A 24 20.38 6.51 2.29
N PHE A 25 19.21 5.88 2.47
CA PHE A 25 18.22 5.58 1.44
C PHE A 25 17.75 6.80 0.62
N LEU A 26 17.71 7.99 1.22
CA LEU A 26 17.21 9.22 0.61
C LEU A 26 18.34 10.15 0.10
N ARG A 27 19.62 9.76 0.27
CA ARG A 27 20.75 10.63 -0.07
C ARG A 27 21.17 10.56 -1.55
N ASP A 28 21.02 9.40 -2.19
CA ASP A 28 21.62 9.15 -3.51
C ASP A 28 20.63 9.08 -4.69
N LYS A 29 19.32 8.98 -4.44
CA LYS A 29 18.28 9.01 -5.47
C LYS A 29 16.98 9.63 -4.95
N ILE A 30 16.28 10.34 -5.83
CA ILE A 30 14.88 10.71 -5.58
C ILE A 30 14.06 9.41 -5.61
N PRO A 31 13.40 9.03 -4.51
CA PRO A 31 12.65 7.78 -4.45
C PRO A 31 11.50 7.78 -5.46
N THR A 32 11.31 6.65 -6.14
CA THR A 32 10.21 6.43 -7.08
C THR A 32 9.09 5.58 -6.46
N SER A 33 7.94 5.49 -7.12
CA SER A 33 6.85 4.60 -6.68
C SER A 33 7.27 3.13 -6.63
N VAL A 34 8.17 2.69 -7.52
CA VAL A 34 8.70 1.31 -7.52
C VAL A 34 9.57 1.07 -6.27
N ASP A 35 10.39 2.05 -5.88
CA ASP A 35 11.16 1.98 -4.63
C ASP A 35 10.25 1.96 -3.40
N GLY A 36 9.10 2.63 -3.48
CA GLY A 36 8.03 2.60 -2.48
C GLY A 36 7.41 1.22 -2.29
N MET A 37 7.22 0.47 -3.38
CA MET A 37 6.63 -0.88 -3.36
C MET A 37 7.64 -1.99 -3.07
N SER A 38 8.92 -1.66 -2.89
CA SER A 38 9.94 -2.63 -2.54
C SER A 38 9.63 -3.28 -1.18
N PRO A 39 9.65 -4.61 -1.05
CA PRO A 39 9.48 -5.28 0.24
C PRO A 39 10.62 -4.95 1.22
N ASN A 40 11.72 -4.36 0.73
CA ASN A 40 12.84 -3.91 1.54
C ASN A 40 12.79 -2.41 1.88
N ASN A 41 11.71 -1.70 1.55
CA ASN A 41 11.54 -0.32 1.91
C ASN A 41 11.38 -0.16 3.45
N PRO A 42 12.28 0.55 4.14
CA PRO A 42 12.26 0.66 5.60
C PRO A 42 11.03 1.39 6.13
N VAL A 43 10.47 2.33 5.35
CA VAL A 43 9.24 3.05 5.73
C VAL A 43 8.05 2.10 5.66
N MET A 44 7.93 1.28 4.61
CA MET A 44 6.85 0.31 4.49
C MET A 44 6.92 -0.77 5.57
N LYS A 45 8.11 -1.27 5.91
CA LYS A 45 8.28 -2.22 7.02
C LYS A 45 7.76 -1.65 8.34
N ALA A 46 8.13 -0.40 8.65
CA ALA A 46 7.65 0.28 9.84
C ALA A 46 6.12 0.45 9.83
N LEU A 47 5.51 0.79 8.67
CA LEU A 47 4.06 0.95 8.56
C LEU A 47 3.29 -0.35 8.75
N VAL A 48 3.79 -1.48 8.21
CA VAL A 48 3.15 -2.79 8.35
C VAL A 48 3.15 -3.28 9.80
N GLU A 49 4.17 -2.92 10.58
CA GLU A 49 4.26 -3.28 12.00
C GLU A 49 3.37 -2.42 12.92
N MET A 50 2.85 -1.29 12.42
CA MET A 50 2.01 -0.39 13.22
C MET A 50 0.58 -0.94 13.32
N PRO A 51 0.02 -1.04 14.52
CA PRO A 51 -1.38 -1.42 14.68
C PRO A 51 -2.30 -0.30 14.16
N LEU A 52 -3.53 -0.66 13.80
CA LEU A 52 -4.58 0.31 13.57
C LEU A 52 -4.76 1.21 14.80
N ALA A 53 -4.88 2.52 14.58
CA ALA A 53 -5.02 3.48 15.67
C ALA A 53 -6.29 3.19 16.50
N PRO A 54 -6.26 3.43 17.83
CA PRO A 54 -7.44 3.23 18.67
C PRO A 54 -8.66 3.98 18.14
N GLY A 55 -9.81 3.29 18.11
CA GLY A 55 -11.06 3.84 17.59
C GLY A 55 -11.22 3.74 16.06
N ILE A 56 -10.19 3.35 15.31
CA ILE A 56 -10.28 3.11 13.88
C ILE A 56 -10.63 1.64 13.62
N THR A 57 -11.66 1.42 12.80
CA THR A 57 -12.08 0.07 12.35
C THR A 57 -11.57 -0.17 10.94
N GLY A 58 -10.60 -1.07 10.77
CA GLY A 58 -10.12 -1.51 9.46
C GLY A 58 -10.96 -2.64 8.89
N ASN A 59 -11.19 -2.65 7.58
CA ASN A 59 -11.79 -3.77 6.86
C ASN A 59 -10.98 -4.01 5.58
N SER A 60 -10.78 -5.28 5.21
CA SER A 60 -9.97 -5.67 4.06
C SER A 60 -10.80 -6.36 2.98
N ILE A 61 -10.57 -5.99 1.72
CA ILE A 61 -11.15 -6.64 0.54
C ILE A 61 -10.00 -7.04 -0.35
N ILE A 62 -9.72 -8.34 -0.45
CA ILE A 62 -8.52 -8.86 -1.12
C ILE A 62 -8.94 -9.70 -2.32
N ALA A 63 -8.31 -9.42 -3.46
CA ALA A 63 -8.50 -10.22 -4.66
C ALA A 63 -7.60 -11.46 -4.63
N VAL A 64 -8.14 -12.62 -5.03
CA VAL A 64 -7.36 -13.84 -5.29
C VAL A 64 -7.91 -14.48 -6.54
N LEU A 65 -7.04 -14.85 -7.47
CA LEU A 65 -7.41 -15.47 -8.74
C LEU A 65 -8.33 -16.69 -8.52
N PRO A 66 -9.37 -16.87 -9.36
CA PRO A 66 -10.28 -18.01 -9.27
C PRO A 66 -9.54 -19.36 -9.30
N GLY A 67 -9.98 -20.31 -8.49
CA GLY A 67 -9.40 -21.66 -8.42
C GLY A 67 -8.05 -21.75 -7.71
N LYS A 68 -7.49 -20.64 -7.21
CA LYS A 68 -6.30 -20.66 -6.35
C LYS A 68 -6.69 -20.84 -4.89
N ASP A 69 -5.83 -21.51 -4.14
CA ASP A 69 -5.88 -21.46 -2.67
C ASP A 69 -5.69 -20.01 -2.19
N ILE A 70 -6.34 -19.63 -1.08
CA ILE A 70 -6.30 -18.24 -0.60
C ILE A 70 -4.93 -17.91 -0.03
N LYS A 71 -4.38 -18.78 0.83
CA LYS A 71 -3.16 -18.50 1.59
C LYS A 71 -1.91 -18.45 0.71
N THR A 72 -1.96 -19.14 -0.42
CA THR A 72 -0.85 -19.24 -1.39
C THR A 72 -1.18 -18.60 -2.74
N GLY A 73 -2.31 -17.91 -2.84
CA GLY A 73 -2.78 -17.27 -4.06
C GLY A 73 -2.41 -15.80 -4.16
N ASN A 74 -2.65 -15.23 -5.34
CA ASN A 74 -2.45 -13.83 -5.66
C ASN A 74 -3.56 -13.33 -6.60
N ASP A 75 -3.58 -12.04 -6.87
CA ASP A 75 -4.50 -11.40 -7.83
C ASP A 75 -3.90 -11.20 -9.23
N GLY A 76 -2.73 -11.79 -9.49
CA GLY A 76 -1.92 -11.58 -10.69
C GLY A 76 -0.86 -10.47 -10.56
N VAL A 77 -0.84 -9.71 -9.46
CA VAL A 77 0.16 -8.67 -9.18
C VAL A 77 0.69 -8.77 -7.73
N VAL A 78 -0.21 -8.95 -6.76
CA VAL A 78 0.07 -8.94 -5.32
C VAL A 78 -0.33 -10.28 -4.71
N GLU A 79 0.59 -10.88 -3.95
CA GLU A 79 0.33 -12.09 -3.16
C GLU A 79 -0.63 -11.80 -2.02
N TYR A 80 -1.53 -12.75 -1.71
CA TYR A 80 -2.48 -12.62 -0.59
C TYR A 80 -1.78 -12.26 0.73
N SER A 81 -0.65 -12.91 1.01
CA SER A 81 0.13 -12.66 2.23
C SER A 81 0.69 -11.24 2.32
N SER A 82 0.90 -10.56 1.18
CA SER A 82 1.31 -9.15 1.16
C SER A 82 0.14 -8.19 1.32
N ALA A 83 -1.07 -8.59 0.95
CA ALA A 83 -2.29 -7.78 1.06
C ALA A 83 -3.01 -7.96 2.40
N HIS A 84 -2.77 -9.08 3.09
CA HIS A 84 -3.35 -9.38 4.39
C HIS A 84 -2.86 -8.38 5.45
N ILE A 85 -3.79 -7.90 6.29
CA ILE A 85 -3.50 -6.97 7.39
C ILE A 85 -4.08 -7.55 8.67
N ASP A 86 -3.19 -7.84 9.62
CA ASP A 86 -3.59 -8.28 10.96
C ASP A 86 -4.40 -7.19 11.67
N GLY A 87 -5.46 -7.60 12.36
CA GLY A 87 -6.32 -6.69 13.13
C GLY A 87 -7.42 -5.98 12.33
N ALA A 88 -7.61 -6.32 11.05
CA ALA A 88 -8.83 -5.94 10.33
C ALA A 88 -10.06 -6.59 10.98
N GLU A 89 -11.16 -5.82 11.11
CA GLU A 89 -12.43 -6.29 11.67
C GLU A 89 -13.11 -7.32 10.76
N SER A 90 -12.97 -7.15 9.44
CA SER A 90 -13.40 -8.14 8.47
C SER A 90 -12.43 -8.20 7.30
N GLU A 91 -12.35 -9.39 6.70
CA GLU A 91 -11.59 -9.65 5.47
C GLU A 91 -12.48 -10.41 4.49
N TYR A 92 -12.66 -9.87 3.29
CA TYR A 92 -13.48 -10.46 2.25
C TYR A 92 -12.64 -10.78 1.02
N ILE A 93 -12.70 -12.03 0.57
CA ILE A 93 -11.95 -12.50 -0.59
C ILE A 93 -12.82 -12.43 -1.84
N VAL A 94 -12.38 -11.63 -2.82
CA VAL A 94 -13.03 -11.53 -4.13
C VAL A 94 -12.28 -12.42 -5.11
N ARG A 95 -12.99 -13.38 -5.72
CA ARG A 95 -12.39 -14.29 -6.71
C ARG A 95 -12.26 -13.61 -8.08
N THR A 96 -11.23 -12.78 -8.23
CA THR A 96 -10.94 -11.98 -9.42
C THR A 96 -9.46 -11.63 -9.49
N GLY A 97 -9.02 -10.96 -10.56
CA GLY A 97 -7.68 -10.38 -10.69
C GLY A 97 -7.56 -8.98 -10.09
N HIS A 98 -6.36 -8.40 -10.18
CA HIS A 98 -5.94 -7.19 -9.47
C HIS A 98 -6.91 -5.99 -9.52
N SER A 99 -7.52 -5.72 -10.68
CA SER A 99 -8.53 -4.66 -10.82
C SER A 99 -9.91 -5.09 -10.31
N ALA A 100 -10.00 -5.38 -9.01
CA ALA A 100 -11.20 -5.91 -8.38
C ALA A 100 -12.30 -4.87 -8.09
N GLN A 101 -11.98 -3.57 -8.11
CA GLN A 101 -12.88 -2.49 -7.71
C GLN A 101 -14.18 -2.41 -8.53
N GLY A 102 -14.16 -2.87 -9.78
CA GLY A 102 -15.35 -2.94 -10.64
C GLY A 102 -16.14 -4.24 -10.51
N HIS A 103 -15.65 -5.21 -9.73
CA HIS A 103 -16.30 -6.50 -9.57
C HIS A 103 -17.55 -6.37 -8.67
N PRO A 104 -18.71 -6.93 -9.05
CA PRO A 104 -19.94 -6.78 -8.27
C PRO A 104 -19.80 -7.16 -6.79
N LEU A 105 -19.08 -8.24 -6.50
CA LEU A 105 -18.83 -8.66 -5.11
C LEU A 105 -17.98 -7.68 -4.31
N ALA A 106 -17.01 -6.99 -4.94
CA ALA A 106 -16.23 -5.96 -4.26
C ALA A 106 -17.11 -4.74 -3.96
N ILE A 107 -17.95 -4.34 -4.91
CA ILE A 107 -18.88 -3.22 -4.78
C ILE A 107 -19.90 -3.48 -3.65
N GLU A 108 -20.50 -4.67 -3.63
CA GLU A 108 -21.46 -5.04 -2.57
C GLU A 108 -20.78 -5.12 -1.21
N GLU A 109 -19.53 -5.56 -1.13
CA GLU A 109 -18.80 -5.59 0.13
C GLU A 109 -18.49 -4.18 0.65
N VAL A 110 -18.07 -3.26 -0.23
CA VAL A 110 -17.94 -1.84 0.13
C VAL A 110 -19.26 -1.28 0.64
N ARG A 111 -20.36 -1.54 -0.08
CA ARG A 111 -21.71 -1.11 0.33
C ARG A 111 -22.09 -1.67 1.71
N ARG A 112 -21.85 -2.96 1.96
CA ARG A 112 -22.10 -3.61 3.25
C ARG A 112 -21.31 -2.95 4.37
N ILE A 113 -20.02 -2.67 4.16
CA ILE A 113 -19.15 -1.99 5.13
C ILE A 113 -19.68 -0.58 5.43
N LEU A 114 -20.05 0.20 4.42
CA LEU A 114 -20.58 1.55 4.60
C LEU A 114 -21.91 1.55 5.37
N LEU A 115 -22.84 0.66 5.02
CA LEU A 115 -24.12 0.52 5.73
C LEU A 115 -23.93 0.06 7.18
N LYS A 116 -22.96 -0.81 7.45
CA LYS A 116 -22.60 -1.23 8.82
C LYS A 116 -22.15 -0.03 9.67
N HIS A 117 -21.47 0.94 9.07
CA HIS A 117 -20.85 2.05 9.78
C HIS A 117 -21.67 3.35 9.76
N ILE A 118 -22.80 3.40 9.03
CA ILE A 118 -23.58 4.63 8.82
C ILE A 118 -24.06 5.32 10.12
N ASN A 119 -24.25 4.53 11.20
CA ASN A 119 -24.70 5.03 12.50
C ASN A 119 -23.64 4.85 13.61
N LYS A 120 -22.40 4.48 13.26
CA LYS A 120 -21.31 4.34 14.22
C LYS A 120 -20.79 5.75 14.54
N LYS A 121 -20.97 6.18 15.80
CA LYS A 121 -20.51 7.48 16.30
C LYS A 121 -19.04 7.44 16.68
#